data_AF-A0A7C5R086-F1
#
_entry.id   AF-A0A7C5R086-F1
#
_cell.length_a   1.000
_cell.length_b   1.000
_cell.length_c   1.000
_cell.angle_alpha   90.00
_cell.angle_beta   90.00
_cell.angle_gamma   90.00
#
_symmetry.space_group_name_H-M   'P 1'
#
loop_
_entity.id
_entity.type
_entity.pdbx_description
1 polymer ?
#
loop_
_entity_poly.entity_id
_entity_poly.type
_entity_poly.pdbx_seq_one_letter_code
_entity_poly.pdbx_strand_id
1 'polypeptide(L)'
;MKTKSFSIATTGAACFLLALTDAAPVQIATDANNVRTITAPGYQAIVAADGCLTNLRIDGQEFLKPGVSISRGSYFHQAGALKLPEITQPSDNTLVASSDKAEIRYEFASHAMTWTIVNKTDKGMSFFLIFDPSVVTSVMNDKGDTARPAVANNWQKTIWFAGKSRLEISGSTKLWGPWAGPYQVWEAWLQPNQTRTIEFKIGQASEAETAKLAKPTAPAPAPAPVAAPAKPPQEKPPIGPTTGTVLENDIQNLLFKIARDADPKRPLTYNISVLTEVFLNGKPAKLDAIRKGMKVTVTSSDGKAADRVDATD
;
A
#
# COMPACT_ATOMS: atom_id res chain seq x y z
N MET A 1 40.39 63.11 43.92
CA MET A 1 39.87 62.23 42.85
C MET A 1 40.06 60.78 43.28
N LYS A 2 38.97 60.01 43.47
CA LYS A 2 39.02 58.59 43.87
C LYS A 2 38.70 57.72 42.65
N THR A 3 39.67 56.99 42.14
CA THR A 3 39.53 56.05 41.03
C THR A 3 39.01 54.71 41.58
N LYS A 4 37.80 54.31 41.16
CA LYS A 4 37.23 53.00 41.47
C LYS A 4 37.71 51.99 40.42
N SER A 5 38.45 50.98 40.84
CA SER A 5 38.78 49.81 40.02
C SER A 5 37.58 48.86 39.95
N PHE A 6 37.12 48.56 38.75
CA PHE A 6 36.17 47.48 38.48
C PHE A 6 36.95 46.21 38.13
N SER A 7 36.70 45.13 38.87
CA SER A 7 37.20 43.79 38.57
C SER A 7 36.14 43.06 37.75
N ILE A 8 36.48 42.66 36.51
CA ILE A 8 35.62 41.86 35.64
C ILE A 8 35.99 40.39 35.88
N ALA A 9 35.05 39.63 36.46
CA ALA A 9 35.19 38.20 36.64
C ALA A 9 34.94 37.48 35.30
N THR A 10 36.01 36.98 34.70
CA THR A 10 35.94 36.13 33.48
C THR A 10 35.38 34.77 33.85
N THR A 11 34.08 34.56 33.62
CA THR A 11 33.46 33.24 33.74
C THR A 11 33.75 32.47 32.46
N GLY A 12 34.66 31.50 32.53
CA GLY A 12 35.06 30.66 31.41
C GLY A 12 33.89 29.80 30.92
N ALA A 13 33.28 30.20 29.81
CA ALA A 13 32.37 29.35 29.07
C ALA A 13 33.17 28.21 28.42
N ALA A 14 33.13 27.03 29.05
CA ALA A 14 33.57 25.80 28.42
C ALA A 14 32.68 25.54 27.19
N CYS A 15 33.18 25.92 26.03
CA CYS A 15 32.56 25.62 24.74
C CYS A 15 32.70 24.11 24.50
N PHE A 16 31.72 23.34 24.95
CA PHE A 16 31.57 21.94 24.59
C PHE A 16 31.26 21.88 23.09
N LEU A 17 32.30 21.71 22.28
CA LEU A 17 32.19 21.22 20.91
C LEU A 17 31.66 19.78 20.98
N LEU A 18 30.34 19.64 20.94
CA LEU A 18 29.72 18.36 20.61
C LEU A 18 30.16 18.03 19.19
N ALA A 19 31.12 17.11 19.06
CA ALA A 19 31.41 16.49 17.78
C ALA A 19 30.13 15.83 17.29
N LEU A 20 29.50 16.43 16.28
CA LEU A 20 28.45 15.79 15.50
C LEU A 20 29.12 14.58 14.86
N THR A 21 28.88 13.41 15.44
CA THR A 21 29.23 12.15 14.79
C THR A 21 28.40 12.10 13.52
N ASP A 22 29.03 12.13 12.36
CA ASP A 22 28.35 11.95 11.08
C ASP A 22 27.56 10.65 11.17
N ALA A 23 26.24 10.77 11.19
CA ALA A 23 25.37 9.60 11.18
C ALA A 23 25.74 8.76 9.94
N ALA A 24 25.80 7.44 10.10
CA ALA A 24 26.16 6.55 9.01
C ALA A 24 25.34 6.90 7.74
N PRO A 25 25.97 6.97 6.55
CA PRO A 25 25.28 7.37 5.35
C PRO A 25 24.21 6.33 4.98
N VAL A 26 23.21 6.77 4.22
CA VAL A 26 22.24 5.85 3.60
C VAL A 26 22.98 4.92 2.64
N GLN A 27 22.66 3.63 2.69
CA GLN A 27 23.19 2.62 1.77
C GLN A 27 22.05 1.98 1.00
N ILE A 28 22.24 1.84 -0.32
CA ILE A 28 21.32 1.12 -1.21
C ILE A 28 22.07 -0.06 -1.82
N ALA A 29 21.66 -1.28 -1.48
CA ALA A 29 22.17 -2.51 -2.05
C ALA A 29 21.18 -3.08 -3.07
N THR A 30 21.70 -3.57 -4.20
CA THR A 30 20.91 -4.25 -5.24
C THR A 30 21.23 -5.74 -5.24
N ASP A 31 20.20 -6.59 -5.24
CA ASP A 31 20.38 -8.04 -5.36
C ASP A 31 20.24 -8.53 -6.82
N ALA A 32 20.40 -9.85 -7.02
CA ALA A 32 20.28 -10.50 -8.33
C ALA A 32 18.86 -10.44 -8.95
N ASN A 33 17.84 -10.15 -8.15
CA ASN A 33 16.44 -10.06 -8.57
C ASN A 33 16.00 -8.61 -8.78
N ASN A 34 16.93 -7.66 -8.85
CA ASN A 34 16.65 -6.23 -8.95
C ASN A 34 15.87 -5.68 -7.74
N VAL A 35 15.91 -6.33 -6.58
CA VAL A 35 15.40 -5.80 -5.32
C VAL A 35 16.41 -4.81 -4.75
N ARG A 36 15.93 -3.66 -4.27
CA ARG A 36 16.75 -2.65 -3.59
C ARG A 36 16.50 -2.73 -2.09
N THR A 37 17.56 -2.99 -1.34
CA THR A 37 17.56 -2.93 0.12
C THR A 37 18.19 -1.61 0.55
N ILE A 38 17.45 -0.79 1.27
CA ILE A 38 17.89 0.49 1.79
C ILE A 38 18.15 0.34 3.29
N THR A 39 19.35 0.72 3.72
CA THR A 39 19.73 0.78 5.13
C THR A 39 20.09 2.22 5.48
N ALA A 40 19.39 2.79 6.47
CA ALA A 40 19.65 4.11 7.01
C ALA A 40 19.72 4.03 8.55
N PRO A 41 20.35 5.00 9.24
CA PRO A 41 20.41 5.01 10.71
C PRO A 41 19.05 4.84 11.40
N GLY A 42 17.97 5.41 10.85
CA GLY A 42 16.64 5.34 11.45
C GLY A 42 15.74 4.21 10.97
N TYR A 43 16.07 3.51 9.87
CA TYR A 43 15.15 2.55 9.26
C TYR A 43 15.81 1.63 8.22
N GLN A 44 15.07 0.60 7.86
CA GLN A 44 15.32 -0.22 6.68
C GLN A 44 14.11 -0.18 5.76
N ALA A 45 14.34 -0.18 4.45
CA ALA A 45 13.27 -0.28 3.47
C ALA A 45 13.64 -1.26 2.34
N ILE A 46 12.62 -1.83 1.70
CA ILE A 46 12.79 -2.69 0.54
C ILE A 46 11.92 -2.16 -0.59
N VAL A 47 12.54 -1.84 -1.73
CA VAL A 47 11.84 -1.60 -3.00
C VAL A 47 12.00 -2.86 -3.85
N ALA A 48 10.88 -3.52 -4.14
CA ALA A 48 10.86 -4.75 -4.93
C ALA A 48 11.12 -4.47 -6.41
N ALA A 49 11.31 -5.53 -7.19
CA ALA A 49 11.58 -5.45 -8.62
C ALA A 49 10.45 -4.82 -9.45
N ASP A 50 9.25 -4.67 -8.89
CA ASP A 50 8.12 -3.96 -9.48
C ASP A 50 8.05 -2.48 -9.07
N GLY A 51 9.11 -1.96 -8.44
CA GLY A 51 9.27 -0.56 -8.06
C GLY A 51 8.42 -0.12 -6.88
N CYS A 52 7.66 -1.04 -6.28
CA CYS A 52 6.87 -0.79 -5.08
C CYS A 52 7.72 -0.96 -3.82
N LEU A 53 7.51 -0.10 -2.81
CA LEU A 53 8.16 -0.24 -1.52
C LEU A 53 7.35 -1.21 -0.66
N THR A 54 7.87 -2.43 -0.49
CA THR A 54 7.17 -3.54 0.17
C THR A 54 7.35 -3.55 1.68
N ASN A 55 8.46 -3.00 2.18
CA ASN A 55 8.81 -3.04 3.59
C ASN A 55 9.35 -1.69 4.05
N LEU A 56 8.92 -1.26 5.24
CA LEU A 56 9.46 -0.13 5.96
C LEU A 56 9.55 -0.50 7.44
N ARG A 57 10.78 -0.73 7.90
CA ARG A 57 11.06 -1.11 9.28
C ARG A 57 11.74 0.01 10.05
N ILE A 58 11.18 0.35 11.19
CA ILE A 58 11.74 1.35 12.12
C ILE A 58 11.97 0.61 13.43
N ASP A 59 13.22 0.60 13.92
CA ASP A 59 13.66 -0.22 15.06
C ASP A 59 13.21 -1.70 14.99
N GLY A 60 13.24 -2.27 13.79
CA GLY A 60 12.82 -3.65 13.53
C GLY A 60 11.31 -3.87 13.44
N GLN A 61 10.47 -2.86 13.70
CA GLN A 61 9.02 -2.96 13.55
C GLN A 61 8.60 -2.70 12.11
N GLU A 62 7.93 -3.67 11.48
CA GLU A 62 7.39 -3.53 10.10
C GLU A 62 6.11 -2.70 10.10
N PHE A 63 6.12 -1.55 9.41
CA PHE A 63 4.94 -0.69 9.32
C PHE A 63 4.01 -1.09 8.17
N LEU A 64 4.54 -1.63 7.08
CA LEU A 64 3.75 -1.90 5.87
C LEU A 64 3.29 -3.35 5.78
N LYS A 65 2.16 -3.55 5.12
CA LYS A 65 1.60 -4.89 4.87
C LYS A 65 1.60 -5.23 3.37
N PRO A 66 2.71 -5.75 2.83
CA PRO A 66 2.70 -6.35 1.50
C PRO A 66 2.00 -7.72 1.52
N GLY A 67 1.58 -8.21 0.35
CA GLY A 67 1.10 -9.59 0.19
C GLY A 67 -0.34 -9.86 0.63
N VAL A 68 -1.11 -8.81 0.97
CA VAL A 68 -2.54 -8.92 1.25
C VAL A 68 -3.32 -8.44 0.03
N SER A 69 -4.13 -9.35 -0.56
CA SER A 69 -4.89 -9.04 -1.77
C SER A 69 -3.94 -8.49 -2.86
N ILE A 70 -4.21 -7.30 -3.39
CA ILE A 70 -3.37 -6.62 -4.38
C ILE A 70 -2.25 -5.76 -3.77
N SER A 71 -2.12 -5.70 -2.44
CA SER A 71 -1.15 -4.84 -1.76
C SER A 71 0.29 -5.24 -2.05
N ARG A 72 1.10 -4.22 -2.36
CA ARG A 72 2.57 -4.29 -2.45
C ARG A 72 3.26 -3.49 -1.34
N GLY A 73 2.56 -3.20 -0.23
CA GLY A 73 3.02 -2.26 0.79
C GLY A 73 2.67 -0.83 0.39
N SER A 74 3.43 -0.25 -0.55
CA SER A 74 3.06 0.96 -1.29
C SER A 74 2.76 0.66 -2.77
N TYR A 75 1.77 1.29 -3.37
CA TYR A 75 1.48 1.12 -4.81
C TYR A 75 0.56 2.19 -5.38
N PHE A 76 0.67 2.43 -6.69
CA PHE A 76 -0.34 3.16 -7.45
C PHE A 76 -1.49 2.24 -7.86
N HIS A 77 -2.69 2.80 -7.93
CA HIS A 77 -3.88 2.11 -8.38
C HIS A 77 -4.66 2.92 -9.41
N GLN A 78 -4.87 2.32 -10.58
CA GLN A 78 -5.77 2.82 -11.61
C GLN A 78 -6.33 1.63 -12.40
N ALA A 79 -7.55 1.19 -12.02
CA ALA A 79 -8.15 -0.07 -12.48
C ALA A 79 -7.30 -1.32 -12.16
N GLY A 80 -6.59 -1.31 -11.04
CA GLY A 80 -5.67 -2.35 -10.60
C GLY A 80 -4.37 -1.77 -10.03
N ALA A 81 -3.64 -2.58 -9.26
CA ALA A 81 -2.32 -2.19 -8.77
C ALA A 81 -1.32 -2.13 -9.94
N LEU A 82 -0.60 -1.01 -10.05
CA LEU A 82 0.40 -0.79 -11.09
C LEU A 82 1.76 -1.34 -10.65
N LYS A 83 2.53 -1.81 -11.64
CA LYS A 83 3.96 -2.13 -11.49
C LYS A 83 4.78 -1.03 -12.16
N LEU A 84 5.95 -0.74 -11.61
CA LEU A 84 6.90 0.26 -12.07
C LEU A 84 8.26 -0.41 -12.35
N PRO A 85 8.35 -1.23 -13.41
CA PRO A 85 9.50 -2.11 -13.64
C PRO A 85 10.79 -1.36 -14.01
N GLU A 86 10.67 -0.13 -14.52
CA GLU A 86 11.82 0.68 -14.93
C GLU A 86 12.43 1.37 -13.71
N ILE A 87 13.37 0.69 -13.05
CA ILE A 87 14.04 1.17 -11.83
C ILE A 87 15.45 1.66 -12.14
N THR A 88 15.73 2.92 -11.81
CA THR A 88 17.06 3.54 -11.93
C THR A 88 17.50 4.14 -10.59
N GLN A 89 18.80 4.37 -10.44
CA GLN A 89 19.40 4.95 -9.24
C GLN A 89 20.25 6.18 -9.65
N PRO A 90 19.65 7.37 -9.82
CA PRO A 90 20.37 8.55 -10.30
C PRO A 90 21.38 9.15 -9.29
N SER A 91 21.28 8.80 -8.00
CA SER A 91 22.26 9.16 -6.98
C SER A 91 22.34 8.08 -5.90
N ASP A 92 23.34 8.16 -5.01
CA ASP A 92 23.59 7.17 -3.94
C ASP A 92 22.39 6.97 -2.99
N ASN A 93 21.52 7.97 -2.86
CA ASN A 93 20.38 7.97 -1.97
C ASN A 93 19.03 8.17 -2.69
N THR A 94 18.99 8.04 -4.02
CA THR A 94 17.77 8.26 -4.80
C THR A 94 17.47 7.06 -5.70
N LEU A 95 16.24 6.57 -5.66
CA LEU A 95 15.70 5.60 -6.61
C LEU A 95 14.56 6.24 -7.41
N VAL A 96 14.47 5.92 -8.69
CA VAL A 96 13.32 6.27 -9.53
C VAL A 96 12.76 4.99 -10.11
N ALA A 97 11.49 4.71 -9.84
CA ALA A 97 10.75 3.61 -10.44
C ALA A 97 9.63 4.17 -11.32
N SER A 98 9.47 3.67 -12.54
CA SER A 98 8.48 4.20 -13.48
C SER A 98 7.83 3.16 -14.38
N SER A 99 6.71 3.58 -14.99
CA SER A 99 5.98 2.91 -16.06
C SER A 99 5.46 3.97 -17.04
N ASP A 100 4.65 3.54 -18.02
CA ASP A 100 3.89 4.40 -18.91
C ASP A 100 2.84 5.26 -18.17
N LYS A 101 2.31 4.77 -17.03
CA LYS A 101 1.21 5.42 -16.30
C LYS A 101 1.63 6.21 -15.08
N ALA A 102 2.73 5.85 -14.43
CA ALA A 102 3.12 6.44 -13.16
C ALA A 102 4.63 6.43 -12.95
N GLU A 103 5.08 7.26 -12.04
CA GLU A 103 6.47 7.31 -11.58
C GLU A 103 6.53 7.69 -10.10
N ILE A 104 7.52 7.13 -9.41
CA ILE A 104 7.88 7.50 -8.06
C ILE A 104 9.39 7.67 -7.96
N ARG A 105 9.80 8.81 -7.40
CA ARG A 105 11.16 9.09 -6.98
C ARG A 105 11.23 9.00 -5.47
N TYR A 106 12.03 8.06 -4.97
CA TYR A 106 12.34 7.89 -3.56
C TYR A 106 13.66 8.59 -3.24
N GLU A 107 13.64 9.55 -2.33
CA GLU A 107 14.84 10.20 -1.80
C GLU A 107 14.99 9.83 -0.34
N PHE A 108 16.06 9.11 -0.03
CA PHE A 108 16.33 8.57 1.29
C PHE A 108 17.30 9.48 2.06
N ALA A 109 16.99 9.72 3.33
CA ALA A 109 17.86 10.39 4.30
C ALA A 109 17.94 9.55 5.60
N SER A 110 18.80 9.93 6.55
CA SER A 110 19.06 9.10 7.73
C SER A 110 17.84 8.85 8.62
N HIS A 111 16.95 9.85 8.75
CA HIS A 111 15.73 9.81 9.58
C HIS A 111 14.51 10.37 8.84
N ALA A 112 14.55 10.38 7.50
CA ALA A 112 13.48 10.92 6.67
C ALA A 112 13.48 10.25 5.30
N MET A 113 12.35 10.37 4.61
CA MET A 113 12.25 10.10 3.18
C MET A 113 11.40 11.18 2.54
N THR A 114 11.69 11.50 1.29
CA THR A 114 10.82 12.32 0.44
C THR A 114 10.47 11.50 -0.77
N TRP A 115 9.17 11.31 -1.03
CA TRP A 115 8.70 10.62 -2.23
C TRP A 115 8.02 11.62 -3.13
N THR A 116 8.47 11.70 -4.37
CA THR A 116 7.76 12.46 -5.42
C THR A 116 7.04 11.48 -6.31
N ILE A 117 5.72 11.56 -6.35
CA ILE A 117 4.85 10.68 -7.12
C ILE A 117 4.20 11.45 -8.28
N VAL A 118 4.13 10.80 -9.44
CA VAL A 118 3.61 11.38 -10.68
C VAL A 118 2.57 10.45 -11.27
N ASN A 119 1.39 11.00 -11.55
CA ASN A 119 0.41 10.39 -12.44
C ASN A 119 0.66 10.86 -13.87
N LYS A 120 1.03 9.97 -14.79
CA LYS A 120 1.33 10.28 -16.20
C LYS A 120 0.12 10.12 -17.12
N THR A 121 -1.08 9.96 -16.56
CA THR A 121 -2.30 9.67 -17.31
C THR A 121 -3.30 10.82 -17.24
N ASP A 122 -4.26 10.80 -18.17
CA ASP A 122 -5.38 11.75 -18.21
C ASP A 122 -6.55 11.37 -17.28
N LYS A 123 -6.36 10.36 -16.41
CA LYS A 123 -7.36 9.91 -15.43
C LYS A 123 -6.81 10.11 -14.03
N GLY A 124 -7.71 10.27 -13.07
CA GLY A 124 -7.32 10.27 -11.65
C GLY A 124 -6.66 8.95 -11.23
N MET A 125 -5.82 9.00 -10.21
CA MET A 125 -5.04 7.85 -9.73
C MET A 125 -4.90 7.92 -8.21
N SER A 126 -5.04 6.79 -7.52
CA SER A 126 -4.72 6.70 -6.10
C SER A 126 -3.30 6.15 -5.92
N PHE A 127 -2.59 6.65 -4.91
CA PHE A 127 -1.39 6.04 -4.35
C PHE A 127 -1.70 5.60 -2.92
N PHE A 128 -1.38 4.35 -2.58
CA PHE A 128 -1.74 3.74 -1.30
C PHE A 128 -0.50 3.34 -0.51
N LEU A 129 -0.62 3.41 0.82
CA LEU A 129 0.18 2.69 1.79
C LEU A 129 -0.76 1.83 2.64
N ILE A 130 -0.40 0.57 2.86
CA ILE A 130 -1.21 -0.37 3.67
C ILE A 130 -0.47 -0.68 4.96
N PHE A 131 -1.11 -0.45 6.10
CA PHE A 131 -0.56 -0.69 7.43
C PHE A 131 -1.14 -1.94 8.09
N ASP A 132 -0.30 -2.66 8.83
CA ASP A 132 -0.70 -3.80 9.66
C ASP A 132 -1.09 -3.35 11.08
N PRO A 133 -2.38 -3.45 11.48
CA PRO A 133 -2.83 -3.08 12.82
C PRO A 133 -2.26 -3.96 13.92
N SER A 134 -1.70 -5.14 13.60
CA SER A 134 -1.06 -5.97 14.62
C SER A 134 0.29 -5.40 15.07
N VAL A 135 0.89 -4.51 14.27
CA VAL A 135 2.16 -3.85 14.58
C VAL A 135 1.93 -2.37 14.87
N VAL A 136 1.19 -1.69 14.00
CA VAL A 136 0.83 -0.28 14.16
C VAL A 136 -0.39 -0.19 15.06
N THR A 137 -0.23 0.29 16.28
CA THR A 137 -1.30 0.26 17.29
C THR A 137 -2.11 1.53 17.34
N SER A 138 -1.53 2.65 16.87
CA SER A 138 -2.13 3.97 16.98
C SER A 138 -1.74 4.88 15.81
N VAL A 139 -2.64 5.81 15.49
CA VAL A 139 -2.39 6.93 14.58
C VAL A 139 -2.82 8.24 15.25
N MET A 140 -2.08 9.31 14.99
CA MET A 140 -2.34 10.65 15.50
C MET A 140 -2.33 11.65 14.34
N ASN A 141 -3.13 12.71 14.40
CA ASN A 141 -3.04 13.82 13.43
C ASN A 141 -2.13 14.95 13.93
N ASP A 142 -2.02 16.01 13.14
CA ASP A 142 -1.26 17.22 13.47
C ASP A 142 -1.82 18.03 14.64
N LYS A 143 -3.10 17.85 14.98
CA LYS A 143 -3.75 18.45 16.16
C LYS A 143 -3.56 17.62 17.44
N GLY A 144 -2.99 16.42 17.32
CA GLY A 144 -2.81 15.51 18.44
C GLY A 144 -4.03 14.63 18.75
N ASP A 145 -5.05 14.63 17.87
CA ASP A 145 -6.16 13.67 17.97
C ASP A 145 -5.63 12.27 17.66
N THR A 146 -6.05 11.28 18.45
CA THR A 146 -5.59 9.89 18.32
C THR A 146 -6.72 8.97 17.90
N ALA A 147 -6.38 7.94 17.13
CA ALA A 147 -7.26 6.84 16.76
C ALA A 147 -6.49 5.53 16.72
N ARG A 148 -7.21 4.40 16.83
CA ARG A 148 -6.67 3.08 16.46
C ARG A 148 -6.84 2.86 14.95
N PRO A 149 -5.93 2.14 14.28
CA PRO A 149 -6.11 1.75 12.89
C PRO A 149 -7.43 0.98 12.64
N ALA A 150 -7.83 0.94 11.37
CA ALA A 150 -9.22 0.75 10.89
C ALA A 150 -10.13 1.98 11.13
N VAL A 151 -9.58 3.18 10.95
CA VAL A 151 -10.26 4.48 11.03
C VAL A 151 -10.43 5.11 9.64
N ALA A 152 -11.51 5.89 9.49
CA ALA A 152 -11.76 6.73 8.32
C ALA A 152 -11.67 8.22 8.68
N ASN A 153 -10.77 8.97 8.02
CA ASN A 153 -10.53 10.40 8.26
C ASN A 153 -9.92 11.07 7.02
N ASN A 154 -9.98 12.39 6.93
CA ASN A 154 -9.34 13.17 5.85
C ASN A 154 -8.09 13.93 6.35
N TRP A 155 -7.31 13.31 7.24
CA TRP A 155 -6.10 13.92 7.79
C TRP A 155 -5.00 13.99 6.74
N GLN A 156 -4.46 15.19 6.50
CA GLN A 156 -3.39 15.45 5.53
C GLN A 156 -2.01 15.02 6.06
N LYS A 157 -1.85 15.08 7.39
CA LYS A 157 -0.67 14.66 8.13
C LYS A 157 -1.08 13.64 9.19
N THR A 158 -0.30 12.57 9.28
CA THR A 158 -0.58 11.43 10.16
C THR A 158 0.72 10.95 10.81
N ILE A 159 0.68 10.62 12.09
CA ILE A 159 1.80 10.07 12.85
C ILE A 159 1.40 8.68 13.31
N TRP A 160 2.12 7.67 12.87
CA TRP A 160 1.86 6.26 13.13
C TRP A 160 2.83 5.74 14.18
N PHE A 161 2.34 4.87 15.05
CA PHE A 161 3.10 4.33 16.17
C PHE A 161 3.07 2.81 16.20
N ALA A 162 4.27 2.21 16.34
CA ALA A 162 4.47 0.79 16.58
C ALA A 162 5.45 0.63 17.75
N GLY A 163 4.93 0.35 18.95
CA GLY A 163 5.72 0.41 20.16
C GLY A 163 6.28 1.82 20.40
N LYS A 164 7.61 1.97 20.43
CA LYS A 164 8.28 3.28 20.56
C LYS A 164 8.58 3.94 19.22
N SER A 165 8.49 3.20 18.11
CA SER A 165 8.80 3.69 16.78
C SER A 165 7.70 4.63 16.27
N ARG A 166 8.11 5.72 15.63
CA ARG A 166 7.26 6.81 15.16
C ARG A 166 7.50 7.07 13.68
N LEU A 167 6.42 7.12 12.91
CA LEU A 167 6.42 7.47 11.49
C LEU A 167 5.41 8.58 11.22
N GLU A 168 5.89 9.80 10.98
CA GLU A 168 5.06 10.91 10.49
C GLU A 168 5.05 10.91 8.96
N ILE A 169 3.87 11.04 8.36
CA ILE A 169 3.65 11.08 6.92
C ILE A 169 2.78 12.30 6.59
N SER A 170 3.23 13.11 5.65
CA SER A 170 2.49 14.27 5.13
C SER A 170 2.15 14.09 3.66
N GLY A 171 1.03 14.66 3.22
CA GLY A 171 0.57 14.58 1.82
C GLY A 171 -0.58 13.59 1.60
N SER A 172 -1.17 13.09 2.68
CA SER A 172 -2.37 12.24 2.63
C SER A 172 -3.56 13.01 2.06
N THR A 173 -4.48 12.31 1.41
CA THR A 173 -5.81 12.81 1.10
C THR A 173 -6.83 12.21 2.05
N LYS A 174 -6.67 10.93 2.38
CA LYS A 174 -7.64 10.17 3.16
C LYS A 174 -6.98 8.98 3.88
N LEU A 175 -7.50 8.68 5.06
CA LEU A 175 -7.35 7.40 5.74
C LEU A 175 -8.67 6.64 5.64
N TRP A 176 -8.60 5.34 5.41
CA TRP A 176 -9.77 4.48 5.49
C TRP A 176 -9.42 3.03 5.80
N GLY A 177 -10.35 2.34 6.42
CA GLY A 177 -10.27 0.93 6.80
C GLY A 177 -11.55 0.55 7.54
N PRO A 178 -11.76 -0.73 7.88
CA PRO A 178 -10.92 -1.87 7.50
C PRO A 178 -10.90 -2.14 5.99
N TRP A 179 -9.76 -2.57 5.45
CA TRP A 179 -9.61 -3.03 4.06
C TRP A 179 -9.00 -4.43 4.02
N ALA A 180 -9.55 -5.32 3.19
CA ALA A 180 -9.07 -6.69 2.97
C ALA A 180 -8.73 -7.45 4.28
N GLY A 181 -9.59 -7.32 5.30
CA GLY A 181 -9.30 -7.75 6.67
C GLY A 181 -9.17 -6.52 7.58
N PRO A 182 -8.30 -6.53 8.60
CA PRO A 182 -8.24 -5.45 9.58
C PRO A 182 -7.42 -4.24 9.09
N TYR A 183 -6.86 -4.28 7.88
CA TYR A 183 -5.81 -3.36 7.46
C TYR A 183 -6.29 -1.93 7.26
N GLN A 184 -5.38 -1.00 7.53
CA GLN A 184 -5.59 0.42 7.39
C GLN A 184 -4.94 0.92 6.12
N VAL A 185 -5.67 1.74 5.36
CA VAL A 185 -5.18 2.41 4.17
C VAL A 185 -4.88 3.87 4.49
N TRP A 186 -3.72 4.32 4.03
CA TRP A 186 -3.37 5.72 3.83
C TRP A 186 -3.36 5.98 2.32
N GLU A 187 -4.03 7.03 1.87
CA GLU A 187 -4.25 7.30 0.46
C GLU A 187 -3.82 8.72 0.11
N ALA A 188 -3.05 8.86 -0.98
CA ALA A 188 -2.86 10.11 -1.71
C ALA A 188 -3.57 10.02 -3.06
N TRP A 189 -4.53 10.92 -3.31
CA TRP A 189 -5.18 11.05 -4.61
C TRP A 189 -4.39 11.98 -5.54
N LEU A 190 -4.21 11.58 -6.79
CA LEU A 190 -3.57 12.36 -7.83
C LEU A 190 -4.59 12.68 -8.93
N GLN A 191 -4.70 13.95 -9.26
CA GLN A 191 -5.38 14.42 -10.47
C GLN A 191 -4.63 13.90 -11.73
N PRO A 192 -5.29 13.93 -12.91
CA PRO A 192 -4.60 13.73 -14.18
C PRO A 192 -3.33 14.57 -14.28
N ASN A 193 -2.23 13.97 -14.77
CA ASN A 193 -0.96 14.65 -15.01
C ASN A 193 -0.35 15.36 -13.78
N GLN A 194 -0.77 14.99 -12.56
CA GLN A 194 -0.32 15.65 -11.33
C GLN A 194 0.96 15.03 -10.78
N THR A 195 1.85 15.90 -10.29
CA THR A 195 2.95 15.56 -9.39
C THR A 195 2.61 15.95 -7.96
N ARG A 196 2.89 15.06 -6.99
CA ARG A 196 2.77 15.34 -5.55
C ARG A 196 4.02 14.90 -4.80
N THR A 197 4.30 15.57 -3.70
CA THR A 197 5.35 15.20 -2.75
C THR A 197 4.71 14.62 -1.48
N ILE A 198 5.29 13.54 -0.98
CA ILE A 198 4.97 12.89 0.28
C ILE A 198 6.23 12.94 1.14
N GLU A 199 6.10 13.44 2.37
CA GLU A 199 7.21 13.56 3.30
C GLU A 199 7.05 12.59 4.45
N PHE A 200 8.14 11.91 4.80
CA PHE A 200 8.23 10.98 5.90
C PHE A 200 9.25 11.48 6.93
N LYS A 201 8.88 11.52 8.20
CA LYS A 201 9.81 11.74 9.32
C LYS A 201 9.79 10.53 10.25
N ILE A 202 10.97 10.00 10.50
CA ILE A 202 11.17 8.75 11.21
C ILE A 202 11.87 9.05 12.54
N GLY A 203 11.41 8.44 13.62
CA GLY A 203 12.07 8.59 14.91
C GLY A 203 11.41 7.78 16.01
N GLN A 204 11.64 8.20 17.25
CA GLN A 204 10.97 7.67 18.42
C GLN A 204 9.76 8.52 18.80
N ALA A 205 8.77 7.90 19.43
CA ALA A 205 7.72 8.61 20.15
C ALA A 205 8.33 9.41 21.31
N SER A 206 7.97 10.68 21.39
CA SER A 206 8.27 11.51 22.55
C SER A 206 7.52 11.01 23.80
N GLU A 207 7.96 11.45 24.98
CA GLU A 207 7.27 11.17 26.24
C GLU A 207 5.83 11.70 26.23
N ALA A 208 5.62 12.88 25.65
CA ALA A 208 4.30 13.49 25.52
C ALA A 208 3.38 12.67 24.60
N GLU A 209 3.88 12.18 23.47
CA GLU A 209 3.14 11.27 22.59
C GLU A 209 2.83 9.96 23.32
N THR A 210 3.81 9.35 23.98
CA THR A 210 3.65 8.12 24.75
C THR A 210 2.58 8.26 25.83
N ALA A 211 2.58 9.37 26.58
CA ALA A 211 1.58 9.65 27.60
C ALA A 211 0.17 9.84 27.02
N LYS A 212 0.04 10.42 25.82
CA LYS A 212 -1.24 10.50 25.10
C LYS A 212 -1.73 9.13 24.66
N LEU A 213 -0.84 8.29 24.12
CA LEU A 213 -1.16 6.95 23.62
C LEU A 213 -1.50 5.95 24.73
N ALA A 214 -1.04 6.18 25.96
CA ALA A 214 -1.40 5.36 27.12
C ALA A 214 -2.87 5.55 27.56
N LYS A 215 -3.52 6.64 27.16
CA LYS A 215 -4.94 6.86 27.46
C LYS A 215 -5.77 5.95 26.56
N PRO A 216 -6.78 5.23 27.09
CA PRO A 216 -7.66 4.42 26.26
C PRO A 216 -8.34 5.30 25.22
N THR A 217 -7.94 5.17 23.96
CA THR A 217 -8.73 5.70 22.86
C THR A 217 -9.99 4.86 22.78
N ALA A 218 -11.15 5.48 22.87
CA ALA A 218 -12.41 4.79 22.60
C ALA A 218 -12.30 4.12 21.23
N PRO A 219 -12.86 2.90 21.04
CA PRO A 219 -12.93 2.29 19.73
C PRO A 219 -13.47 3.32 18.74
N ALA A 220 -12.83 3.45 17.58
CA ALA A 220 -13.38 4.28 16.53
C ALA A 220 -14.84 3.82 16.31
N PRO A 221 -15.82 4.75 16.25
CA PRO A 221 -17.17 4.38 15.89
C PRO A 221 -17.09 3.52 14.63
N ALA A 222 -17.73 2.35 14.64
CA ALA A 222 -17.78 1.51 13.46
C ALA A 222 -18.15 2.43 12.28
N PRO A 223 -17.36 2.47 11.20
CA PRO A 223 -17.64 3.39 10.11
C PRO A 223 -19.09 3.15 9.72
N ALA A 224 -19.90 4.22 9.77
CA ALA A 224 -21.25 4.15 9.24
C ALA A 224 -21.12 3.53 7.84
N PRO A 225 -21.91 2.50 7.49
CA PRO A 225 -21.80 1.84 6.20
C PRO A 225 -21.76 2.93 5.16
N VAL A 226 -20.60 3.11 4.53
CA VAL A 226 -20.41 4.17 3.56
C VAL A 226 -21.39 3.81 2.46
N ALA A 227 -22.45 4.61 2.32
CA ALA A 227 -23.35 4.47 1.20
C ALA A 227 -22.44 4.42 -0.02
N ALA A 228 -22.48 3.30 -0.75
CA ALA A 228 -21.63 3.11 -1.91
C ALA A 228 -21.72 4.42 -2.73
N PRO A 229 -20.59 5.08 -3.03
CA PRO A 229 -20.63 6.34 -3.76
C PRO A 229 -21.53 6.13 -4.95
N ALA A 230 -22.55 6.99 -5.09
CA ALA A 230 -23.48 6.91 -6.20
C ALA A 230 -22.64 6.75 -7.45
N LYS A 231 -22.76 5.60 -8.12
CA LYS A 231 -22.01 5.35 -9.35
C LYS A 231 -22.23 6.59 -10.23
N PRO A 232 -21.17 7.26 -10.71
CA PRO A 232 -21.37 8.26 -11.76
C PRO A 232 -22.20 7.61 -12.85
N PRO A 233 -23.12 8.33 -13.52
CA PRO A 233 -23.99 7.76 -14.53
C PRO A 233 -23.16 6.89 -15.46
N GLN A 234 -23.32 5.57 -15.35
CA GLN A 234 -22.63 4.67 -16.25
C GLN A 234 -23.32 4.87 -17.57
N GLU A 235 -22.67 5.59 -18.48
CA GLU A 235 -23.01 5.53 -19.88
C GLU A 235 -23.05 4.04 -20.26
N LYS A 236 -24.23 3.58 -20.70
CA LYS A 236 -24.53 2.16 -20.91
C LYS A 236 -23.45 1.63 -21.87
N PRO A 237 -22.51 0.79 -21.41
CA PRO A 237 -21.49 0.29 -22.31
C PRO A 237 -22.20 -0.48 -23.43
N PRO A 238 -21.69 -0.47 -24.67
CA PRO A 238 -22.15 -1.43 -25.67
C PRO A 238 -22.09 -2.82 -25.04
N ILE A 239 -23.18 -3.59 -25.18
CA ILE A 239 -23.36 -4.90 -24.55
C ILE A 239 -22.29 -5.86 -25.11
N GLY A 240 -21.15 -5.94 -24.43
CA GLY A 240 -20.09 -6.89 -24.68
C GLY A 240 -20.30 -8.20 -23.89
N PRO A 241 -19.46 -9.23 -24.15
CA PRO A 241 -19.56 -10.52 -23.47
C PRO A 241 -19.50 -10.39 -21.94
N THR A 242 -20.31 -11.18 -21.25
CA THR A 242 -20.40 -11.17 -19.79
C THR A 242 -19.21 -11.92 -19.19
N THR A 243 -18.33 -11.20 -18.49
CA THR A 243 -17.17 -11.78 -17.80
C THR A 243 -17.51 -12.08 -16.34
N GLY A 244 -17.37 -13.33 -15.91
CA GLY A 244 -17.47 -13.72 -14.49
C GLY A 244 -16.15 -13.53 -13.74
N THR A 245 -16.22 -13.26 -12.43
CA THR A 245 -15.03 -13.18 -11.55
C THR A 245 -14.99 -14.39 -10.62
N VAL A 246 -13.81 -14.99 -10.45
CA VAL A 246 -13.57 -16.08 -9.48
C VAL A 246 -13.61 -15.49 -8.08
N LEU A 247 -14.47 -16.03 -7.22
CA LEU A 247 -14.59 -15.66 -5.81
C LEU A 247 -14.12 -16.89 -5.01
N GLU A 248 -13.01 -16.76 -4.29
CA GLU A 248 -12.38 -17.78 -3.45
C GLU A 248 -11.59 -18.90 -4.14
N ASN A 249 -10.41 -19.13 -3.59
CA ASN A 249 -9.47 -20.17 -3.97
C ASN A 249 -9.27 -21.04 -2.73
N ASP A 250 -10.17 -22.00 -2.54
CA ASP A 250 -9.94 -23.12 -1.63
C ASP A 250 -9.82 -24.38 -2.51
N ILE A 251 -8.75 -25.14 -2.31
CA ILE A 251 -8.08 -25.99 -3.33
C ILE A 251 -8.93 -27.19 -3.81
N GLN A 252 -10.21 -27.26 -3.47
CA GLN A 252 -11.10 -28.33 -3.91
C GLN A 252 -12.31 -27.89 -4.74
N ASN A 253 -12.73 -26.62 -4.71
CA ASN A 253 -13.93 -26.19 -5.43
C ASN A 253 -13.80 -24.75 -5.97
N LEU A 254 -13.82 -24.60 -7.30
CA LEU A 254 -14.03 -23.30 -7.94
C LEU A 254 -15.53 -23.02 -7.99
N LEU A 255 -16.00 -22.05 -7.20
CA LEU A 255 -17.38 -21.61 -7.20
C LEU A 255 -17.52 -20.31 -8.01
N PHE A 256 -18.25 -20.36 -9.12
CA PHE A 256 -18.57 -19.17 -9.91
C PHE A 256 -19.98 -18.69 -9.56
N LYS A 257 -20.12 -17.45 -9.09
CA LYS A 257 -21.42 -16.78 -9.03
C LYS A 257 -21.63 -16.00 -10.32
N ILE A 258 -22.61 -16.41 -11.11
CA ILE A 258 -23.09 -15.66 -12.28
C ILE A 258 -24.22 -14.74 -11.80
N ALA A 259 -24.14 -13.45 -12.13
CA ALA A 259 -25.23 -12.53 -11.85
C ALA A 259 -26.49 -12.96 -12.62
N ARG A 260 -27.65 -12.88 -11.98
CA ARG A 260 -28.95 -13.47 -12.35
C ARG A 260 -29.55 -13.01 -13.69
N ASP A 261 -28.86 -12.14 -14.43
CA ASP A 261 -29.36 -11.51 -15.66
C ASP A 261 -28.78 -12.11 -16.96
N ALA A 262 -28.04 -13.21 -16.88
CA ALA A 262 -27.61 -13.94 -18.08
C ALA A 262 -28.82 -14.68 -18.70
N ASP A 263 -29.20 -14.29 -19.91
CA ASP A 263 -30.15 -15.02 -20.76
C ASP A 263 -29.76 -16.51 -20.82
N PRO A 264 -30.62 -17.44 -20.38
CA PRO A 264 -30.30 -18.87 -20.27
C PRO A 264 -30.00 -19.53 -21.62
N LYS A 265 -30.23 -18.84 -22.75
CA LYS A 265 -29.92 -19.32 -24.10
C LYS A 265 -28.55 -18.88 -24.61
N ARG A 266 -27.79 -18.07 -23.86
CA ARG A 266 -26.49 -17.57 -24.29
C ARG A 266 -25.35 -18.45 -23.75
N PRO A 267 -24.45 -18.95 -24.61
CA PRO A 267 -23.26 -19.66 -24.15
C PRO A 267 -22.37 -18.71 -23.33
N LEU A 268 -21.89 -19.20 -22.19
CA LEU A 268 -20.95 -18.49 -21.33
C LEU A 268 -19.53 -18.79 -21.81
N THR A 269 -18.76 -17.74 -22.11
CA THR A 269 -17.35 -17.86 -22.48
C THR A 269 -16.48 -17.51 -21.27
N TYR A 270 -15.58 -18.40 -20.88
CA TYR A 270 -14.63 -18.19 -19.79
C TYR A 270 -13.20 -18.15 -20.35
N ASN A 271 -12.48 -17.07 -20.04
CA ASN A 271 -11.05 -16.98 -20.35
C ASN A 271 -10.26 -17.46 -19.12
N ILE A 272 -9.64 -18.64 -19.23
CA ILE A 272 -8.77 -19.19 -18.20
C ILE A 272 -7.34 -18.72 -18.52
N SER A 273 -6.71 -17.98 -17.61
CA SER A 273 -5.31 -17.54 -17.78
C SER A 273 -4.33 -18.63 -17.34
N VAL A 274 -3.10 -18.56 -17.85
CA VAL A 274 -2.02 -19.56 -17.73
C VAL A 274 -1.60 -19.87 -16.27
N LEU A 275 -2.05 -19.07 -15.30
CA LEU A 275 -1.72 -19.23 -13.88
C LEU A 275 -2.81 -19.91 -13.05
N THR A 276 -3.89 -20.39 -13.68
CA THR A 276 -4.98 -21.08 -12.97
C THR A 276 -4.75 -22.58 -13.00
N GLU A 277 -4.47 -23.19 -11.84
CA GLU A 277 -4.45 -24.66 -11.72
C GLU A 277 -5.89 -25.19 -11.81
N VAL A 278 -6.16 -25.97 -12.85
CA VAL A 278 -7.45 -26.66 -13.02
C VAL A 278 -7.30 -28.07 -12.45
N PHE A 279 -8.23 -28.52 -11.63
CA PHE A 279 -8.24 -29.89 -11.10
C PHE A 279 -9.38 -30.69 -11.73
N LEU A 280 -9.09 -31.94 -12.12
CA LEU A 280 -10.05 -32.92 -12.63
C LEU A 280 -10.07 -34.12 -11.68
N ASN A 281 -11.25 -34.40 -11.10
CA ASN A 281 -11.44 -35.49 -10.12
C ASN A 281 -10.41 -35.45 -8.98
N GLY A 282 -10.13 -34.25 -8.46
CA GLY A 282 -9.17 -34.04 -7.37
C GLY A 282 -7.69 -34.12 -7.77
N LYS A 283 -7.34 -34.12 -9.06
CA LYS A 283 -5.95 -34.13 -9.55
C LYS A 283 -5.69 -32.96 -10.49
N PRO A 284 -4.50 -32.33 -10.47
CA PRO A 284 -4.15 -31.28 -11.43
C PRO A 284 -4.32 -31.75 -12.88
N ALA A 285 -5.07 -31.00 -13.66
CA ALA A 285 -5.34 -31.25 -15.07
C ALA A 285 -4.16 -30.80 -15.92
N LYS A 286 -3.70 -31.66 -16.82
CA LYS A 286 -2.71 -31.28 -17.84
C LYS A 286 -3.43 -30.55 -18.98
N LEU A 287 -2.77 -29.53 -19.55
CA LEU A 287 -3.31 -28.72 -20.65
C LEU A 287 -3.81 -29.55 -21.84
N ASP A 288 -3.13 -30.66 -22.15
CA ASP A 288 -3.52 -31.57 -23.24
C ASP A 288 -4.79 -32.39 -22.93
N ALA A 289 -5.10 -32.61 -21.65
CA ALA A 289 -6.35 -33.25 -21.24
C ALA A 289 -7.54 -32.30 -21.37
N ILE A 290 -7.31 -30.99 -21.19
CA ILE A 290 -8.31 -29.94 -21.38
C ILE A 290 -8.65 -29.78 -22.87
N ARG A 291 -7.65 -29.90 -23.75
CA ARG A 291 -7.78 -29.72 -25.21
C ARG A 291 -8.51 -30.84 -25.96
N LYS A 292 -8.61 -32.05 -25.40
CA LYS A 292 -9.22 -33.22 -26.07
C LYS A 292 -10.76 -33.23 -26.12
N GLY A 293 -11.40 -32.08 -25.95
CA GLY A 293 -12.86 -31.94 -26.00
C GLY A 293 -13.51 -32.52 -24.74
N MET A 294 -13.56 -31.73 -23.67
CA MET A 294 -14.31 -32.09 -22.45
C MET A 294 -15.70 -31.45 -22.44
N LYS A 295 -16.67 -32.24 -21.96
CA LYS A 295 -18.02 -31.77 -21.64
C LYS A 295 -18.00 -31.20 -20.21
N VAL A 296 -17.95 -29.88 -20.07
CA VAL A 296 -18.06 -29.25 -18.74
C VAL A 296 -19.54 -29.24 -18.35
N THR A 297 -19.85 -29.85 -17.19
CA THR A 297 -21.22 -29.80 -16.63
C THR A 297 -21.22 -28.70 -15.56
N VAL A 298 -21.94 -27.61 -15.82
CA VAL A 298 -22.15 -26.56 -14.83
C VAL A 298 -23.45 -26.88 -14.10
N THR A 299 -23.37 -27.20 -12.81
CA THR A 299 -24.56 -27.33 -11.97
C THR A 299 -24.88 -25.99 -11.33
N SER A 300 -26.08 -25.49 -11.59
CA SER A 300 -26.63 -24.36 -10.88
C SER A 300 -26.89 -24.71 -9.40
N SER A 301 -26.89 -23.72 -8.52
CA SER A 301 -27.17 -23.89 -7.08
C SER A 301 -28.55 -24.47 -6.77
N ASP A 302 -29.45 -24.53 -7.76
CA ASP A 302 -30.76 -25.16 -7.67
C ASP A 302 -30.78 -26.64 -8.14
N GLY A 303 -29.62 -27.22 -8.44
CA GLY A 303 -29.47 -28.63 -8.83
C GLY A 303 -29.81 -28.93 -10.29
N LYS A 304 -30.09 -27.92 -11.12
CA LYS A 304 -30.31 -28.12 -12.56
C LYS A 304 -28.99 -28.11 -13.33
N ALA A 305 -28.83 -29.08 -14.22
CA ALA A 305 -27.72 -29.13 -15.15
C ALA A 305 -27.87 -28.00 -16.19
N ALA A 306 -26.84 -27.18 -16.37
CA ALA A 306 -26.77 -26.27 -17.50
C ALA A 306 -26.51 -27.06 -18.79
N ASP A 307 -27.03 -26.56 -19.90
CA ASP A 307 -26.76 -27.11 -21.22
C ASP A 307 -25.28 -26.96 -21.60
N ARG A 308 -24.80 -28.03 -22.23
CA ARG A 308 -23.48 -28.28 -22.82
C ARG A 308 -22.59 -27.04 -23.06
N VAL A 309 -21.37 -27.07 -22.53
CA VAL A 309 -20.28 -26.18 -22.92
C VAL A 309 -19.51 -26.81 -24.08
N ASP A 310 -19.49 -26.16 -25.23
CA ASP A 310 -18.59 -26.52 -26.34
C ASP A 310 -17.32 -25.66 -26.25
N ALA A 311 -16.15 -26.30 -26.27
CA ALA A 311 -14.88 -25.63 -26.43
C ALA A 311 -14.58 -25.50 -27.93
N THR A 312 -14.34 -24.28 -28.40
CA THR A 312 -13.88 -23.99 -29.76
C THR A 312 -12.51 -23.31 -29.72
N ASP A 313 -11.72 -23.51 -30.77
CA ASP A 313 -10.41 -22.87 -30.95
C ASP A 313 -10.47 -21.33 -30.97
#